data_AF-A0A177SBI6-F1
#
_entry.id   AF-A0A177SBI6-F1
#
_cell.length_a   1.000
_cell.length_b   1.000
_cell.length_c   1.000
_cell.angle_alpha   90.00
_cell.angle_beta   90.00
_cell.angle_gamma   90.00
#
_symmetry.space_group_name_H-M   'P 1'
#
loop_
_entity.id
_entity.type
_entity.pdbx_description
1 polymer ?
#
loop_
_entity_poly.entity_id
_entity_poly.type
_entity_poly.pdbx_seq_one_letter_code
_entity_poly.pdbx_strand_id
1 'polypeptide(L)'
;MKKRLKVASIFMVAGILAACGSNETDTTAPKKEKTEQSTETKSADAGIAATTLTDELTIFSSIKTELDKAKEGQAIDWKMVTTSYESKLKGGVETTAPEIEQVIQSALAGVEAKDLDENIARQLVDKGLQSYFYKLQKATQAKAEEALVAGKPEAATEALKDVEAMAKTVFIPTAEKRDASYGFKNEDAIAQAITSGLSAQQEAIDAKELGDFNVAKQVTDKSIYRSFYLAALGYAQKIEDGVKAGTDEKELQMEQAEGYGFLLAIEESLAGGDEEAVKTLKERYDFSKTKPADVSYKEIEGLFAKALTEKVDGYHDEAQEAIEKKDVDTARAEAMEANMFVVAMKPTLENRLGKDKAAQVAQDANEWFALVEKGDVKAETTGERITDALEPLN
;
A
#
# COMPACT_ATOMS: atom_id res chain seq x y z
N MET A 1 0.31 33.76 -6.84
CA MET A 1 0.02 32.48 -6.18
C MET A 1 -0.89 31.72 -7.11
N LYS A 2 -0.37 30.66 -7.74
CA LYS A 2 -1.23 29.67 -8.39
C LYS A 2 -2.20 29.17 -7.32
N LYS A 3 -3.50 29.12 -7.62
CA LYS A 3 -4.48 28.49 -6.72
C LYS A 3 -4.12 27.01 -6.67
N ARG A 4 -3.30 26.62 -5.68
CA ARG A 4 -3.05 25.21 -5.35
C ARG A 4 -4.40 24.54 -5.23
N LEU A 5 -4.52 23.34 -5.77
CA LEU A 5 -5.70 22.55 -5.52
C LEU A 5 -5.72 22.40 -4.00
N LYS A 6 -6.74 22.96 -3.35
CA LYS A 6 -6.98 22.53 -1.99
C LYS A 6 -7.35 21.07 -2.20
N VAL A 7 -6.44 20.14 -1.87
CA VAL A 7 -6.79 18.77 -1.49
C VAL A 7 -7.58 18.92 -0.19
N ALA A 8 -8.73 19.59 -0.32
CA ALA A 8 -9.56 20.03 0.75
C ALA A 8 -10.19 18.74 1.22
N SER A 9 -9.70 18.26 2.36
CA SER A 9 -10.53 17.48 3.26
C SER A 9 -10.82 16.05 2.78
N ILE A 10 -9.82 15.32 2.25
CA ILE A 10 -9.97 13.86 2.17
C ILE A 10 -9.84 13.22 3.58
N PHE A 11 -9.24 13.93 4.56
CA PHE A 11 -9.06 13.47 5.94
C PHE A 11 -9.92 14.20 6.98
N MET A 12 -11.08 14.76 6.60
CA MET A 12 -12.02 15.22 7.63
C MET A 12 -12.64 14.01 8.33
N VAL A 13 -11.87 13.33 9.18
CA VAL A 13 -12.42 12.66 10.36
C VAL A 13 -13.10 13.78 11.13
N ALA A 14 -14.43 13.72 11.22
CA ALA A 14 -15.27 14.78 11.74
C ALA A 14 -14.69 15.50 12.99
N GLY A 15 -14.35 16.79 12.85
CA GLY A 15 -13.75 17.58 13.92
C GLY A 15 -13.46 19.06 13.59
N ILE A 16 -14.50 19.83 13.27
CA ILE A 16 -14.63 21.31 13.35
C ILE A 16 -13.60 22.19 12.61
N LEU A 17 -14.11 22.88 11.58
CA LEU A 17 -13.52 23.99 10.82
C LEU A 17 -13.18 25.24 11.67
N ALA A 18 -12.03 25.89 11.38
CA ALA A 18 -11.88 27.35 11.43
C ALA A 18 -10.76 27.86 10.48
N ALA A 19 -11.00 29.02 9.86
CA ALA A 19 -10.37 29.56 8.64
C ALA A 19 -9.45 30.79 8.86
N CYS A 20 -8.88 31.29 7.74
CA CYS A 20 -8.08 32.53 7.46
C CYS A 20 -6.55 32.26 7.35
N GLY A 21 -5.80 32.45 6.24
CA GLY A 21 -5.78 33.47 5.16
C GLY A 21 -4.68 34.52 5.49
N SER A 22 -3.67 34.94 4.69
CA SER A 22 -3.28 34.85 3.26
C SER A 22 -1.97 35.67 3.01
N ASN A 23 -1.25 35.38 1.90
CA ASN A 23 -0.31 36.22 1.07
C ASN A 23 1.15 36.51 1.52
N GLU A 24 2.19 36.71 0.69
CA GLU A 24 2.65 36.33 -0.68
C GLU A 24 4.03 37.02 -0.98
N THR A 25 4.88 36.46 -1.87
CA THR A 25 6.04 37.02 -2.66
C THR A 25 7.48 36.95 -2.12
N ASP A 26 8.57 36.76 -2.91
CA ASP A 26 8.90 36.11 -4.20
C ASP A 26 10.46 36.21 -4.44
N THR A 27 11.03 35.50 -5.44
CA THR A 27 12.33 35.68 -6.18
C THR A 27 13.71 35.04 -5.78
N THR A 28 13.99 33.86 -6.38
CA THR A 28 15.04 33.42 -7.38
C THR A 28 16.60 33.46 -7.25
N ALA A 29 17.19 32.25 -7.43
CA ALA A 29 18.30 31.74 -8.32
C ALA A 29 19.81 31.98 -7.97
N PRO A 30 20.81 31.17 -8.46
CA PRO A 30 20.81 30.04 -9.44
C PRO A 30 21.64 28.75 -9.11
N LYS A 31 21.47 27.73 -9.98
CA LYS A 31 22.00 26.34 -10.09
C LYS A 31 23.52 26.11 -10.23
N LYS A 32 23.96 24.88 -9.93
CA LYS A 32 25.01 24.13 -10.67
C LYS A 32 24.69 22.63 -10.82
N GLU A 33 24.98 22.13 -12.02
CA GLU A 33 24.71 20.80 -12.59
C GLU A 33 25.58 19.67 -12.04
N LYS A 34 25.06 18.43 -12.12
CA LYS A 34 25.87 17.25 -12.46
C LYS A 34 25.06 16.19 -13.21
N THR A 35 25.79 15.51 -14.09
CA THR A 35 25.39 14.81 -15.30
C THR A 35 25.16 13.31 -15.08
N GLU A 36 24.21 12.79 -15.87
CA GLU A 36 23.96 11.43 -16.40
C GLU A 36 24.81 10.23 -15.91
N GLN A 37 24.16 9.07 -15.72
CA GLN A 37 24.38 7.94 -16.65
C GLN A 37 23.24 6.90 -16.60
N SER A 38 22.51 6.82 -17.71
CA SER A 38 21.60 5.73 -18.07
C SER A 38 22.40 4.51 -18.51
N THR A 39 21.97 3.32 -18.08
CA THR A 39 22.37 2.05 -18.71
C THR A 39 21.13 1.26 -19.10
N GLU A 40 20.81 1.34 -20.39
CA GLU A 40 19.90 0.42 -21.07
C GLU A 40 20.45 -1.00 -20.98
N THR A 41 19.61 -1.94 -20.52
CA THR A 41 19.83 -3.37 -20.79
C THR A 41 18.74 -3.83 -21.75
N LYS A 42 19.15 -4.16 -22.98
CA LYS A 42 18.33 -4.84 -23.98
C LYS A 42 18.16 -6.30 -23.59
N SER A 43 16.92 -6.73 -23.34
CA SER A 43 16.54 -8.13 -23.42
C SER A 43 15.98 -8.43 -24.81
N ALA A 44 16.55 -9.47 -25.44
CA ALA A 44 15.98 -10.13 -26.60
C ALA A 44 15.34 -11.43 -26.12
N ASP A 45 14.05 -11.64 -26.41
CA ASP A 45 13.53 -12.97 -26.69
C ASP A 45 12.27 -12.91 -27.56
N ALA A 46 12.03 -13.99 -28.28
CA ALA A 46 11.17 -14.15 -29.43
C ALA A 46 9.69 -14.39 -29.08
N GLY A 47 8.79 -13.87 -29.93
CA GLY A 47 7.60 -14.60 -30.38
C GLY A 47 6.36 -14.66 -29.50
N ILE A 48 6.31 -14.05 -28.32
CA ILE A 48 5.06 -13.83 -27.57
C ILE A 48 4.62 -12.39 -27.85
N ALA A 49 3.40 -12.20 -28.39
CA ALA A 49 2.83 -10.86 -28.51
C ALA A 49 2.86 -10.20 -27.12
N ALA A 50 3.43 -9.00 -27.02
CA ALA A 50 3.55 -8.29 -25.75
C ALA A 50 2.19 -8.25 -25.04
N THR A 51 2.11 -8.82 -23.85
CA THR A 51 0.88 -8.82 -23.04
C THR A 51 0.55 -7.38 -22.67
N THR A 52 -0.69 -6.94 -22.88
CA THR A 52 -1.15 -5.63 -22.41
C THR A 52 -1.64 -5.71 -20.98
N LEU A 53 -1.68 -4.60 -20.24
CA LEU A 53 -2.27 -4.58 -18.89
C LEU A 53 -3.71 -5.10 -18.88
N THR A 54 -4.50 -4.78 -19.92
CA THR A 54 -5.87 -5.29 -20.05
C THR A 54 -5.90 -6.82 -20.15
N ASP A 55 -4.95 -7.42 -20.86
CA ASP A 55 -4.82 -8.88 -20.92
C ASP A 55 -4.44 -9.44 -19.55
N GLU A 56 -3.47 -8.83 -18.86
CA GLU A 56 -3.05 -9.26 -17.52
C GLU A 56 -4.19 -9.22 -16.50
N LEU A 57 -4.99 -8.13 -16.48
CA LEU A 57 -6.14 -7.98 -15.59
C LEU A 57 -7.27 -8.98 -15.90
N THR A 58 -7.47 -9.27 -17.19
CA THR A 58 -8.44 -10.28 -17.64
C THR A 58 -8.01 -11.68 -17.18
N ILE A 59 -6.73 -12.01 -17.36
CA ILE A 59 -6.17 -13.29 -16.93
C ILE A 59 -6.19 -13.43 -15.41
N PHE A 60 -5.82 -12.38 -14.68
CA PHE A 60 -5.94 -12.33 -13.23
C PHE A 60 -7.37 -12.64 -12.77
N SER A 61 -8.37 -12.00 -13.38
CA SER A 61 -9.78 -12.23 -13.05
C SER A 61 -10.22 -13.67 -13.35
N SER A 62 -9.73 -14.26 -14.44
CA SER A 62 -9.99 -15.66 -14.81
C SER A 62 -9.35 -16.64 -13.82
N ILE A 63 -8.07 -16.44 -13.47
CA ILE A 63 -7.37 -17.23 -12.47
C ILE A 63 -8.09 -17.12 -11.13
N LYS A 64 -8.41 -15.90 -10.69
CA LYS A 64 -9.13 -15.67 -9.44
C LYS A 64 -10.46 -16.41 -9.38
N THR A 65 -11.24 -16.37 -10.45
CA THR A 65 -12.53 -17.07 -10.55
C THR A 65 -12.34 -18.59 -10.43
N GLU A 66 -11.30 -19.14 -11.06
CA GLU A 66 -10.99 -20.57 -10.96
C GLU A 66 -10.54 -20.96 -9.55
N LEU A 67 -9.66 -20.18 -8.94
CA LEU A 67 -9.18 -20.42 -7.57
C LEU A 67 -10.33 -20.32 -6.54
N ASP A 68 -11.31 -19.43 -6.78
CA ASP A 68 -12.45 -19.24 -5.88
C ASP A 68 -13.46 -20.40 -5.91
N LYS A 69 -13.42 -21.29 -6.91
CA LYS A 69 -14.23 -22.53 -6.94
C LYS A 69 -14.03 -23.40 -5.70
N ALA A 70 -12.82 -23.42 -5.14
CA ALA A 70 -12.53 -24.19 -3.93
C ALA A 70 -13.34 -23.72 -2.72
N LYS A 71 -13.76 -22.45 -2.67
CA LYS A 71 -14.65 -21.93 -1.60
C LYS A 71 -16.03 -22.57 -1.62
N GLU A 72 -16.45 -23.08 -2.78
CA GLU A 72 -17.70 -23.79 -2.99
C GLU A 72 -17.52 -25.32 -2.98
N GLY A 73 -16.33 -25.81 -2.60
CA GLY A 73 -15.99 -27.23 -2.61
C GLY A 73 -15.83 -27.83 -4.02
N GLN A 74 -15.68 -26.99 -5.04
CA GLN A 74 -15.42 -27.43 -6.42
C GLN A 74 -13.91 -27.57 -6.66
N ALA A 75 -13.54 -28.50 -7.54
CA ALA A 75 -12.14 -28.71 -7.91
C ALA A 75 -11.60 -27.54 -8.74
N ILE A 76 -10.33 -27.19 -8.51
CA ILE A 76 -9.59 -26.17 -9.26
C ILE A 76 -8.97 -26.81 -10.51
N ASP A 77 -9.15 -26.19 -11.68
CA ASP A 77 -8.37 -26.50 -12.87
C ASP A 77 -6.98 -25.88 -12.80
N TRP A 78 -6.08 -26.54 -12.07
CA TRP A 78 -4.68 -26.10 -11.92
C TRP A 78 -3.92 -26.02 -13.25
N LYS A 79 -4.29 -26.84 -14.25
CA LYS A 79 -3.68 -26.76 -15.57
C LYS A 79 -4.04 -25.43 -16.25
N MET A 80 -5.29 -25.00 -16.13
CA MET A 80 -5.72 -23.68 -16.62
C MET A 80 -4.98 -22.56 -15.89
N VAL A 81 -4.88 -22.63 -14.55
CA VAL A 81 -4.16 -21.64 -13.73
C VAL A 81 -2.70 -21.53 -14.16
N THR A 82 -1.95 -22.64 -14.19
CA THR A 82 -0.54 -22.66 -14.58
C THR A 82 -0.35 -22.14 -16.01
N THR A 83 -1.13 -22.62 -16.97
CA THR A 83 -1.00 -22.20 -18.38
C THR A 83 -1.27 -20.70 -18.53
N SER A 84 -2.30 -20.19 -17.86
CA SER A 84 -2.66 -18.78 -17.91
C SER A 84 -1.59 -17.90 -17.28
N TYR A 85 -1.02 -18.34 -16.16
CA TYR A 85 0.09 -17.66 -15.49
C TYR A 85 1.33 -17.59 -16.38
N GLU A 86 1.84 -18.75 -16.81
CA GLU A 86 3.09 -18.86 -17.57
C GLU A 86 3.04 -18.12 -18.90
N SER A 87 1.90 -18.16 -19.58
CA SER A 87 1.78 -17.58 -20.93
C SER A 87 1.54 -16.08 -20.94
N LYS A 88 1.04 -15.48 -19.85
CA LYS A 88 0.56 -14.09 -19.86
C LYS A 88 1.04 -13.22 -18.70
N LEU A 89 1.20 -13.77 -17.49
CA LEU A 89 1.55 -12.99 -16.29
C LEU A 89 3.02 -13.12 -15.91
N LYS A 90 3.61 -14.31 -16.09
CA LYS A 90 4.96 -14.64 -15.61
C LYS A 90 6.01 -13.58 -15.96
N GLY A 91 6.09 -13.16 -17.23
CA GLY A 91 7.10 -12.17 -17.64
C GLY A 91 6.94 -10.81 -16.93
N GLY A 92 5.71 -10.36 -16.68
CA GLY A 92 5.43 -9.15 -15.93
C GLY A 92 5.80 -9.30 -14.44
N VAL A 93 5.44 -10.44 -13.85
CA VAL A 93 5.75 -10.77 -12.45
C VAL A 93 7.26 -10.88 -12.23
N GLU A 94 7.99 -11.63 -13.06
CA GLU A 94 9.45 -11.78 -13.00
C GLU A 94 10.17 -10.42 -13.07
N THR A 95 9.67 -9.51 -13.92
CA THR A 95 10.27 -8.19 -14.12
C THR A 95 9.98 -7.23 -12.97
N THR A 96 8.75 -7.26 -12.44
CA THR A 96 8.25 -6.24 -11.50
C THR A 96 8.37 -6.67 -10.05
N ALA A 97 8.28 -7.97 -9.78
CA ALA A 97 8.16 -8.56 -8.46
C ALA A 97 8.80 -9.98 -8.43
N PRO A 98 10.12 -10.10 -8.63
CA PRO A 98 10.81 -11.40 -8.72
C PRO A 98 10.65 -12.27 -7.46
N GLU A 99 10.52 -11.66 -6.29
CA GLU A 99 10.23 -12.36 -5.03
C GLU A 99 8.83 -13.00 -5.01
N ILE A 100 7.87 -12.40 -5.72
CA ILE A 100 6.51 -12.92 -5.87
C ILE A 100 6.47 -14.06 -6.90
N GLU A 101 7.26 -13.97 -7.98
CA GLU A 101 7.41 -15.08 -8.95
C GLU A 101 7.79 -16.36 -8.22
N GLN A 102 8.79 -16.31 -7.33
CA GLN A 102 9.26 -17.48 -6.62
C GLN A 102 8.15 -18.12 -5.78
N VAL A 103 7.31 -17.30 -5.13
CA VAL A 103 6.18 -17.77 -4.34
C VAL A 103 5.13 -18.46 -5.23
N ILE A 104 4.77 -17.86 -6.36
CA ILE A 104 3.79 -18.41 -7.28
C ILE A 104 4.30 -19.72 -7.90
N GLN A 105 5.53 -19.75 -8.40
CA GLN A 105 6.13 -20.96 -8.96
C GLN A 105 6.20 -22.10 -7.96
N SER A 106 6.61 -21.81 -6.72
CA SER A 106 6.67 -22.82 -5.67
C SER A 106 5.29 -23.38 -5.34
N ALA A 107 4.25 -22.53 -5.33
CA ALA A 107 2.88 -22.98 -5.11
C ALA A 107 2.36 -23.87 -6.25
N LEU A 108 2.59 -23.48 -7.51
CA LEU A 108 2.17 -24.25 -8.68
C LEU A 108 2.89 -25.61 -8.76
N ALA A 109 4.21 -25.60 -8.57
CA ALA A 109 5.02 -26.82 -8.55
C ALA A 109 4.59 -27.75 -7.41
N GLY A 110 4.27 -27.20 -6.24
CA GLY A 110 3.88 -28.01 -5.11
C GLY A 110 2.52 -28.70 -5.26
N VAL A 111 1.57 -28.07 -5.95
CA VAL A 111 0.31 -28.72 -6.34
C VAL A 111 0.56 -29.84 -7.34
N GLU A 112 1.41 -29.62 -8.36
CA GLU A 112 1.75 -30.65 -9.35
C GLU A 112 2.42 -31.86 -8.68
N ALA A 113 3.33 -31.61 -7.75
CA ALA A 113 4.02 -32.63 -6.95
C ALA A 113 3.14 -33.27 -5.87
N LYS A 114 1.97 -32.68 -5.57
CA LYS A 114 1.08 -33.04 -4.45
C LYS A 114 1.74 -32.94 -3.08
N ASP A 115 2.73 -32.05 -2.94
CA ASP A 115 3.40 -31.76 -1.68
C ASP A 115 2.79 -30.55 -0.94
N LEU A 116 1.96 -29.77 -1.65
CA LEU A 116 1.25 -28.61 -1.11
C LEU A 116 -0.26 -28.79 -1.22
N ASP A 117 -0.98 -28.45 -0.14
CA ASP A 117 -2.44 -28.43 -0.14
C ASP A 117 -2.97 -27.39 -1.13
N GLU A 118 -3.95 -27.77 -1.95
CA GLU A 118 -4.50 -26.89 -2.98
C GLU A 118 -5.12 -25.61 -2.39
N ASN A 119 -5.68 -25.66 -1.18
CA ASN A 119 -6.21 -24.47 -0.52
C ASN A 119 -5.10 -23.53 -0.04
N ILE A 120 -3.91 -24.04 0.29
CA ILE A 120 -2.75 -23.18 0.58
C ILE A 120 -2.23 -22.58 -0.72
N ALA A 121 -2.02 -23.41 -1.74
CA ALA A 121 -1.50 -22.99 -3.03
C ALA A 121 -2.35 -21.89 -3.68
N ARG A 122 -3.69 -22.01 -3.64
CA ARG A 122 -4.57 -21.00 -4.24
C ARG A 122 -4.41 -19.62 -3.60
N GLN A 123 -4.09 -19.58 -2.31
CA GLN A 123 -3.89 -18.32 -1.60
C GLN A 123 -2.57 -17.68 -1.99
N LEU A 124 -1.50 -18.47 -2.10
CA LEU A 124 -0.20 -17.98 -2.56
C LEU A 124 -0.28 -17.43 -3.98
N VAL A 125 -1.01 -18.10 -4.89
CA VAL A 125 -1.23 -17.60 -6.25
C VAL A 125 -2.10 -16.34 -6.27
N ASP A 126 -3.29 -16.35 -5.65
CA ASP A 126 -4.20 -15.19 -5.64
C ASP A 126 -3.55 -13.96 -4.98
N LYS A 127 -2.93 -14.13 -3.81
CA LYS A 127 -2.32 -13.02 -3.07
C LYS A 127 -1.01 -12.58 -3.71
N GLY A 128 -0.21 -13.52 -4.23
CA GLY A 128 0.97 -13.19 -5.03
C GLY A 128 0.63 -12.29 -6.22
N LEU A 129 -0.40 -12.63 -6.99
CA LEU A 129 -0.83 -11.78 -8.11
C LEU A 129 -1.34 -10.40 -7.67
N GLN A 130 -2.04 -10.30 -6.54
CA GLN A 130 -2.41 -9.00 -5.97
C GLN A 130 -1.18 -8.17 -5.58
N SER A 131 -0.16 -8.79 -4.99
CA SER A 131 1.13 -8.15 -4.67
C SER A 131 1.86 -7.67 -5.92
N TYR A 132 1.86 -8.47 -6.99
CA TYR A 132 2.40 -8.07 -8.29
C TYR A 132 1.74 -6.79 -8.80
N PHE A 133 0.40 -6.75 -8.86
CA PHE A 133 -0.29 -5.55 -9.34
C PHE A 133 -0.04 -4.35 -8.44
N TYR A 134 0.13 -4.52 -7.13
CA TYR A 134 0.46 -3.41 -6.24
C TYR A 134 1.84 -2.80 -6.55
N LYS A 135 2.84 -3.65 -6.81
CA LYS A 135 4.16 -3.18 -7.27
C LYS A 135 4.09 -2.52 -8.66
N LEU A 136 3.32 -3.11 -9.58
CA LEU A 136 3.10 -2.55 -10.90
C LEU A 136 2.40 -1.17 -10.83
N GLN A 137 1.44 -1.01 -9.93
CA GLN A 137 0.77 0.25 -9.67
C GLN A 137 1.75 1.33 -9.21
N LYS A 138 2.62 1.03 -8.22
CA LYS A 138 3.64 1.98 -7.76
C LYS A 138 4.55 2.42 -8.91
N ALA A 139 5.05 1.46 -9.71
CA ALA A 139 5.86 1.76 -10.89
C ALA A 139 5.10 2.59 -11.93
N THR A 140 3.80 2.35 -12.09
CA THR A 140 2.96 3.09 -13.05
C THR A 140 2.64 4.51 -12.57
N GLN A 141 2.43 4.72 -11.27
CA GLN A 141 2.31 6.07 -10.69
C GLN A 141 3.63 6.85 -10.80
N ALA A 142 4.79 6.20 -10.65
CA ALA A 142 6.09 6.83 -10.90
C ALA A 142 6.24 7.27 -12.37
N LYS A 143 5.79 6.45 -13.34
CA LYS A 143 5.76 6.86 -14.76
C LYS A 143 4.85 8.06 -15.00
N ALA A 144 3.71 8.15 -14.32
CA ALA A 144 2.83 9.31 -14.41
C ALA A 144 3.50 10.58 -13.86
N GLU A 145 4.22 10.45 -12.74
CA GLU A 145 5.04 11.53 -12.17
C GLU A 145 6.12 12.00 -13.14
N GLU A 146 6.91 11.08 -13.70
CA GLU A 146 7.95 11.36 -14.69
C GLU A 146 7.38 12.06 -15.93
N ALA A 147 6.20 11.63 -16.40
CA ALA A 147 5.52 12.27 -17.51
C ALA A 147 5.10 13.71 -17.18
N LEU A 148 4.60 13.97 -15.97
CA LEU A 148 4.29 15.33 -15.52
C LEU A 148 5.54 16.21 -15.42
N VAL A 149 6.64 15.70 -14.87
CA VAL A 149 7.95 16.39 -14.84
C VAL A 149 8.41 16.74 -16.25
N ALA A 150 8.20 15.83 -17.22
CA ALA A 150 8.52 16.04 -18.62
C ALA A 150 7.52 16.94 -19.38
N GLY A 151 6.48 17.46 -18.71
CA GLY A 151 5.46 18.31 -19.31
C GLY A 151 4.52 17.58 -20.27
N LYS A 152 4.28 16.28 -20.06
CA LYS A 152 3.46 15.38 -20.87
C LYS A 152 2.21 14.89 -20.11
N PRO A 153 1.23 15.78 -19.82
CA PRO A 153 0.05 15.43 -19.03
C PRO A 153 -0.82 14.34 -19.69
N GLU A 154 -0.79 14.21 -21.03
CA GLU A 154 -1.50 13.16 -21.74
C GLU A 154 -0.92 11.77 -21.41
N ALA A 155 0.42 11.66 -21.38
CA ALA A 155 1.09 10.41 -20.99
C ALA A 155 0.90 10.11 -19.50
N ALA A 156 0.86 11.13 -18.64
CA ALA A 156 0.53 10.96 -17.23
C ALA A 156 -0.92 10.46 -17.04
N THR A 157 -1.86 10.98 -17.83
CA THR A 157 -3.26 10.54 -17.84
C THR A 157 -3.39 9.09 -18.32
N GLU A 158 -2.64 8.68 -19.35
CA GLU A 158 -2.62 7.28 -19.81
C GLU A 158 -2.10 6.33 -18.73
N ALA A 159 -0.99 6.68 -18.07
CA ALA A 159 -0.49 5.91 -16.94
C ALA A 159 -1.48 5.87 -15.75
N LEU A 160 -2.16 6.98 -15.44
CA LEU A 160 -3.17 7.00 -14.38
C LEU A 160 -4.38 6.11 -14.70
N LYS A 161 -4.81 6.02 -15.97
CA LYS A 161 -5.88 5.08 -16.38
C LYS A 161 -5.51 3.62 -16.13
N ASP A 162 -4.24 3.27 -16.31
CA ASP A 162 -3.74 1.94 -15.99
C ASP A 162 -3.82 1.66 -14.47
N VAL A 163 -3.47 2.66 -13.64
CA VAL A 163 -3.64 2.61 -12.18
C VAL A 163 -5.12 2.47 -11.79
N GLU A 164 -6.02 3.21 -12.43
CA GLU A 164 -7.47 3.08 -12.22
C GLU A 164 -8.00 1.69 -12.59
N ALA A 165 -7.52 1.11 -13.69
CA ALA A 165 -7.90 -0.23 -14.13
C ALA A 165 -7.44 -1.30 -13.12
N MET A 166 -6.21 -1.19 -12.61
CA MET A 166 -5.70 -2.05 -11.54
C MET A 166 -6.51 -1.86 -10.25
N ALA A 167 -6.80 -0.62 -9.85
CA ALA A 167 -7.59 -0.31 -8.66
C ALA A 167 -8.97 -0.92 -8.71
N LYS A 168 -9.69 -0.76 -9.82
CA LYS A 168 -11.04 -1.31 -10.01
C LYS A 168 -11.06 -2.84 -9.96
N THR A 169 -10.06 -3.48 -10.54
CA THR A 169 -10.06 -4.94 -10.74
C THR A 169 -9.48 -5.68 -9.53
N VAL A 170 -8.46 -5.11 -8.89
CA VAL A 170 -7.63 -5.80 -7.90
C VAL A 170 -7.86 -5.22 -6.49
N PHE A 171 -7.72 -3.90 -6.33
CA PHE A 171 -7.59 -3.30 -5.00
C PHE A 171 -8.92 -2.94 -4.34
N ILE A 172 -9.85 -2.32 -5.08
CA ILE A 172 -11.16 -1.94 -4.55
C ILE A 172 -11.93 -3.14 -3.98
N PRO A 173 -12.02 -4.31 -4.67
CA PRO A 173 -12.68 -5.48 -4.09
C PRO A 173 -12.05 -5.98 -2.79
N THR A 174 -10.73 -5.84 -2.64
CA THR A 174 -10.02 -6.19 -1.40
C THR A 174 -10.26 -5.14 -0.31
N ALA A 175 -10.23 -3.86 -0.66
CA ALA A 175 -10.54 -2.75 0.23
C ALA A 175 -11.98 -2.83 0.77
N GLU A 176 -12.99 -3.08 -0.07
CA GLU A 176 -14.39 -3.23 0.34
C GLU A 176 -14.58 -4.37 1.36
N LYS A 177 -13.84 -5.49 1.19
CA LYS A 177 -13.86 -6.58 2.18
C LYS A 177 -13.28 -6.13 3.52
N ARG A 178 -12.26 -5.26 3.53
CA ARG A 178 -11.70 -4.71 4.76
C ARG A 178 -12.62 -3.67 5.39
N ASP A 179 -13.21 -2.80 4.58
CA ASP A 179 -14.23 -1.85 5.03
C ASP A 179 -15.38 -2.58 5.73
N ALA A 180 -15.87 -3.68 5.14
CA ALA A 180 -16.88 -4.51 5.77
C ALA A 180 -16.39 -5.20 7.06
N SER A 181 -15.15 -5.71 7.09
CA SER A 181 -14.60 -6.45 8.24
C SER A 181 -14.35 -5.53 9.45
N TYR A 182 -13.91 -4.29 9.21
CA TYR A 182 -13.61 -3.31 10.26
C TYR A 182 -14.75 -2.31 10.50
N GLY A 183 -15.83 -2.38 9.71
CA GLY A 183 -16.99 -1.50 9.83
C GLY A 183 -16.73 -0.06 9.36
N PHE A 184 -15.73 0.15 8.50
CA PHE A 184 -15.43 1.47 7.95
C PHE A 184 -16.51 1.91 6.95
N LYS A 185 -16.87 3.20 7.03
CA LYS A 185 -17.90 3.83 6.20
C LYS A 185 -17.51 5.27 5.94
N ASN A 186 -18.03 5.84 4.85
CA ASN A 186 -17.82 7.25 4.49
C ASN A 186 -16.31 7.58 4.45
N GLU A 187 -15.89 8.66 5.13
CA GLU A 187 -14.49 9.11 5.23
C GLU A 187 -13.51 8.06 5.76
N ASP A 188 -13.96 7.06 6.52
CA ASP A 188 -13.09 5.98 6.99
C ASP A 188 -12.87 4.88 5.94
N ALA A 189 -13.72 4.80 4.90
CA ALA A 189 -13.75 3.71 3.93
C ALA A 189 -12.53 3.76 2.99
N ILE A 190 -11.79 2.65 2.95
CA ILE A 190 -10.57 2.48 2.18
C ILE A 190 -10.89 2.54 0.68
N ALA A 191 -11.95 1.88 0.22
CA ALA A 191 -12.33 1.91 -1.20
C ALA A 191 -12.65 3.34 -1.69
N GLN A 192 -13.28 4.15 -0.83
CA GLN A 192 -13.55 5.56 -1.12
C GLN A 192 -12.26 6.38 -1.15
N ALA A 193 -11.33 6.14 -0.23
CA ALA A 193 -10.04 6.84 -0.20
C ALA A 193 -9.20 6.55 -1.47
N ILE A 194 -9.17 5.30 -1.94
CA ILE A 194 -8.53 4.92 -3.22
C ILE A 194 -9.13 5.72 -4.38
N THR A 195 -10.46 5.69 -4.51
CA THR A 195 -11.17 6.38 -5.60
C THR A 195 -10.94 7.90 -5.55
N SER A 196 -10.96 8.48 -4.35
CA SER A 196 -10.77 9.91 -4.15
C SER A 196 -9.33 10.34 -4.46
N GLY A 197 -8.34 9.53 -4.07
CA GLY A 197 -6.94 9.77 -4.39
C GLY A 197 -6.64 9.69 -5.90
N LEU A 198 -7.30 8.78 -6.63
CA LEU A 198 -7.19 8.71 -8.09
C LEU A 198 -7.81 9.95 -8.76
N SER A 199 -8.99 10.37 -8.30
CA SER A 199 -9.62 11.62 -8.78
C SER A 199 -8.71 12.84 -8.55
N ALA A 200 -8.12 12.94 -7.35
CA ALA A 200 -7.23 14.04 -7.01
C ALA A 200 -5.92 14.01 -7.84
N GLN A 201 -5.39 12.83 -8.17
CA GLN A 201 -4.26 12.70 -9.10
C GLN A 201 -4.64 13.21 -10.50
N GLN A 202 -5.82 12.86 -11.02
CA GLN A 202 -6.27 13.35 -12.32
C GLN A 202 -6.45 14.87 -12.32
N GLU A 203 -7.05 15.44 -11.27
CA GLU A 203 -7.21 16.88 -11.11
C GLU A 203 -5.84 17.60 -11.09
N ALA A 204 -4.85 17.01 -10.42
CA ALA A 204 -3.49 17.54 -10.40
C ALA A 204 -2.77 17.44 -11.76
N ILE A 205 -3.01 16.37 -12.53
CA ILE A 205 -2.52 16.23 -13.91
C ILE A 205 -3.11 17.34 -14.80
N ASP A 206 -4.43 17.53 -14.74
CA ASP A 206 -5.14 18.54 -15.53
C ASP A 206 -4.67 19.97 -15.18
N ALA A 207 -4.41 20.21 -13.89
CA ALA A 207 -3.87 21.46 -13.40
C ALA A 207 -2.36 21.63 -13.66
N LYS A 208 -1.65 20.54 -14.01
CA LYS A 208 -0.18 20.48 -14.15
C LYS A 208 0.55 20.87 -12.86
N GLU A 209 0.00 20.46 -11.72
CA GLU A 209 0.54 20.75 -10.39
C GLU A 209 1.16 19.48 -9.79
N LEU A 210 2.46 19.27 -10.06
CA LEU A 210 3.21 18.07 -9.63
C LEU A 210 3.16 17.85 -8.11
N GLY A 211 3.26 18.91 -7.30
CA GLY A 211 3.18 18.79 -5.84
C GLY A 211 1.83 18.23 -5.38
N ASP A 212 0.73 18.67 -6.00
CA ASP A 212 -0.61 18.16 -5.68
C ASP A 212 -0.78 16.71 -6.16
N PHE A 213 -0.16 16.33 -7.30
CA PHE A 213 -0.13 14.95 -7.76
C PHE A 213 0.61 14.05 -6.76
N ASN A 214 1.78 14.48 -6.28
CA ASN A 214 2.59 13.71 -5.33
C ASN A 214 1.88 13.51 -3.98
N VAL A 215 1.14 14.52 -3.49
CA VAL A 215 0.28 14.37 -2.31
C VAL A 215 -0.86 13.37 -2.57
N ALA A 216 -1.57 13.49 -3.70
CA ALA A 216 -2.70 12.62 -4.03
C ALA A 216 -2.27 11.16 -4.30
N LYS A 217 -1.06 10.97 -4.84
CA LYS A 217 -0.41 9.67 -5.03
C LYS A 217 -0.32 8.92 -3.69
N GLN A 218 0.10 9.58 -2.61
CA GLN A 218 0.22 8.98 -1.29
C GLN A 218 -1.12 8.51 -0.73
N VAL A 219 -2.19 9.29 -0.92
CA VAL A 219 -3.55 8.90 -0.51
C VAL A 219 -3.94 7.58 -1.18
N THR A 220 -3.66 7.44 -2.48
CA THR A 220 -4.01 6.23 -3.23
C THR A 220 -3.14 5.04 -2.82
N ASP A 221 -1.82 5.21 -2.86
CA ASP A 221 -0.86 4.15 -2.53
C ASP A 221 -1.09 3.62 -1.13
N LYS A 222 -1.16 4.51 -0.13
CA LYS A 222 -1.28 4.09 1.26
C LYS A 222 -2.67 3.61 1.65
N SER A 223 -3.71 3.97 0.91
CA SER A 223 -5.03 3.34 1.09
C SER A 223 -5.01 1.88 0.63
N ILE A 224 -4.29 1.58 -0.45
CA ILE A 224 -4.13 0.21 -0.94
C ILE A 224 -3.25 -0.59 0.03
N TYR A 225 -2.13 0.00 0.48
CA TYR A 225 -1.31 -0.53 1.57
C TYR A 225 -2.19 -0.88 2.80
N ARG A 226 -3.02 0.06 3.25
CA ARG A 226 -3.90 -0.11 4.42
C ARG A 226 -4.81 -1.33 4.26
N SER A 227 -5.31 -1.59 3.05
CA SER A 227 -6.12 -2.78 2.79
C SER A 227 -5.35 -4.09 3.02
N PHE A 228 -4.09 -4.16 2.59
CA PHE A 228 -3.25 -5.35 2.76
C PHE A 228 -2.73 -5.50 4.19
N TYR A 229 -2.30 -4.40 4.82
CA TYR A 229 -1.91 -4.40 6.24
C TYR A 229 -3.04 -4.91 7.13
N LEU A 230 -4.25 -4.35 6.99
CA LEU A 230 -5.40 -4.76 7.79
C LEU A 230 -5.91 -6.17 7.43
N ALA A 231 -5.66 -6.63 6.21
CA ALA A 231 -5.89 -8.02 5.84
C ALA A 231 -4.94 -8.94 6.61
N ALA A 232 -3.62 -8.73 6.50
CA ALA A 232 -2.63 -9.51 7.23
C ALA A 232 -2.94 -9.55 8.73
N LEU A 233 -3.09 -8.39 9.36
CA LEU A 233 -3.46 -8.28 10.78
C LEU A 233 -4.75 -9.04 11.12
N GLY A 234 -5.76 -8.98 10.26
CA GLY A 234 -7.01 -9.73 10.44
C GLY A 234 -6.83 -11.24 10.37
N TYR A 235 -5.91 -11.75 9.54
CA TYR A 235 -5.60 -13.19 9.48
C TYR A 235 -4.87 -13.65 10.75
N ALA A 236 -4.00 -12.85 11.36
CA ALA A 236 -3.44 -13.19 12.68
C ALA A 236 -4.53 -13.37 13.74
N GLN A 237 -5.54 -12.49 13.77
CA GLN A 237 -6.70 -12.63 14.68
C GLN A 237 -7.47 -13.92 14.41
N LYS A 238 -7.79 -14.20 13.15
CA LYS A 238 -8.51 -15.43 12.78
C LYS A 238 -7.75 -16.70 13.14
N ILE A 239 -6.43 -16.71 12.93
CA ILE A 239 -5.59 -17.86 13.29
C ILE A 239 -5.64 -18.07 14.81
N GLU A 240 -5.40 -17.02 15.59
CA GLU A 240 -5.42 -17.11 17.05
C GLU A 240 -6.79 -17.59 17.58
N ASP A 241 -7.89 -17.07 17.04
CA ASP A 241 -9.24 -17.47 17.42
C ASP A 241 -9.56 -18.91 16.99
N GLY A 242 -9.11 -19.31 15.81
CA GLY A 242 -9.28 -20.67 15.30
C GLY A 242 -8.48 -21.70 16.12
N VAL A 243 -7.27 -21.36 16.57
CA VAL A 243 -6.50 -22.19 17.52
C VAL A 243 -7.28 -22.39 18.82
N LYS A 244 -7.87 -21.33 19.37
CA LYS A 244 -8.71 -21.42 20.59
C LYS A 244 -9.98 -22.25 20.37
N ALA A 245 -10.54 -22.21 19.17
CA ALA A 245 -11.73 -22.97 18.78
C ALA A 245 -11.44 -24.44 18.42
N GLY A 246 -10.16 -24.83 18.27
CA GLY A 246 -9.77 -26.17 17.85
C GLY A 246 -10.00 -26.44 16.36
N THR A 247 -9.94 -25.39 15.53
CA THR A 247 -9.98 -25.50 14.06
C THR A 247 -8.84 -26.38 13.55
N ASP A 248 -9.07 -27.07 12.42
CA ASP A 248 -8.08 -27.96 11.80
C ASP A 248 -6.78 -27.20 11.45
N GLU A 249 -5.63 -27.84 11.68
CA GLU A 249 -4.31 -27.21 11.48
C GLU A 249 -4.09 -26.79 10.02
N LYS A 250 -4.59 -27.55 9.04
CA LYS A 250 -4.43 -27.20 7.62
C LYS A 250 -5.29 -26.00 7.25
N GLU A 251 -6.49 -25.90 7.80
CA GLU A 251 -7.34 -24.72 7.63
C GLU A 251 -6.65 -23.47 8.21
N LEU A 252 -6.00 -23.60 9.36
CA LEU A 252 -5.23 -22.50 9.94
C LEU A 252 -3.95 -22.17 9.15
N GLN A 253 -3.27 -23.16 8.57
CA GLN A 253 -2.15 -22.93 7.66
C GLN A 253 -2.57 -22.21 6.38
N MET A 254 -3.78 -22.47 5.87
CA MET A 254 -4.37 -21.70 4.77
C MET A 254 -4.55 -20.23 5.18
N GLU A 255 -5.10 -19.96 6.36
CA GLU A 255 -5.25 -18.58 6.87
C GLU A 255 -3.87 -17.91 7.08
N GLN A 256 -2.86 -18.65 7.52
CA GLN A 256 -1.47 -18.20 7.65
C GLN A 256 -0.86 -17.84 6.28
N ALA A 257 -1.09 -18.67 5.25
CA ALA A 257 -0.66 -18.39 3.89
C ALA A 257 -1.35 -17.14 3.28
N GLU A 258 -2.62 -16.89 3.62
CA GLU A 258 -3.29 -15.63 3.25
C GLU A 258 -2.64 -14.42 3.91
N GLY A 259 -2.39 -14.50 5.22
CA GLY A 259 -1.69 -13.44 5.95
C GLY A 259 -0.29 -13.16 5.39
N TYR A 260 0.45 -14.23 5.07
CA TYR A 260 1.76 -14.15 4.41
C TYR A 260 1.69 -13.42 3.06
N GLY A 261 0.75 -13.81 2.20
CA GLY A 261 0.58 -13.21 0.88
C GLY A 261 0.28 -11.71 0.95
N PHE A 262 -0.54 -11.28 1.92
CA PHE A 262 -0.79 -9.87 2.15
C PHE A 262 0.41 -9.11 2.72
N LEU A 263 1.19 -9.72 3.62
CA LEU A 263 2.43 -9.13 4.13
C LEU A 263 3.44 -8.91 2.99
N LEU A 264 3.60 -9.89 2.09
CA LEU A 264 4.52 -9.78 0.96
C LEU A 264 4.21 -8.58 0.04
N ALA A 265 2.93 -8.22 -0.11
CA ALA A 265 2.55 -7.04 -0.90
C ALA A 265 3.17 -5.75 -0.33
N ILE A 266 3.23 -5.65 0.99
CA ILE A 266 3.57 -4.43 1.70
C ILE A 266 4.95 -4.43 2.35
N GLU A 267 5.68 -5.54 2.28
CA GLU A 267 7.00 -5.70 2.90
C GLU A 267 7.96 -4.57 2.51
N GLU A 268 8.05 -4.25 1.22
CA GLU A 268 8.91 -3.17 0.73
C GLU A 268 8.50 -1.80 1.30
N SER A 269 7.20 -1.59 1.53
CA SER A 269 6.71 -0.33 2.10
C SER A 269 6.95 -0.24 3.61
N LEU A 270 7.28 -1.35 4.27
CA LEU A 270 7.78 -1.38 5.65
C LEU A 270 9.30 -1.18 5.73
N ALA A 271 10.02 -1.23 4.59
CA ALA A 271 11.45 -0.95 4.57
C ALA A 271 11.73 0.48 5.03
N GLY A 272 12.81 0.64 5.80
CA GLY A 272 13.13 1.88 6.51
C GLY A 272 12.33 2.12 7.79
N GLY A 273 11.46 1.19 8.20
CA GLY A 273 11.02 1.05 9.59
C GLY A 273 11.82 -0.04 10.31
N ASP A 274 11.26 -0.66 11.34
CA ASP A 274 11.98 -1.65 12.14
C ASP A 274 12.20 -2.96 11.36
N GLU A 275 13.41 -3.14 10.83
CA GLU A 275 13.76 -4.29 9.99
C GLU A 275 13.64 -5.63 10.72
N GLU A 276 13.93 -5.68 12.03
CA GLU A 276 13.81 -6.93 12.81
C GLU A 276 12.35 -7.29 13.07
N ALA A 277 11.48 -6.30 13.24
CA ALA A 277 10.05 -6.49 13.35
C ALA A 277 9.47 -7.02 12.03
N VAL A 278 9.88 -6.46 10.89
CA VAL A 278 9.48 -6.94 9.55
C VAL A 278 9.97 -8.37 9.32
N LYS A 279 11.23 -8.67 9.67
CA LYS A 279 11.77 -10.04 9.60
C LYS A 279 10.98 -11.00 10.48
N THR A 280 10.66 -10.62 11.71
CA THR A 280 9.87 -11.44 12.64
C THR A 280 8.45 -11.67 12.12
N LEU A 281 7.81 -10.64 11.54
CA LEU A 281 6.49 -10.77 10.89
C LEU A 281 6.51 -11.86 9.81
N LYS A 282 7.53 -11.85 8.93
CA LYS A 282 7.69 -12.85 7.88
C LYS A 282 7.86 -14.25 8.46
N GLU A 283 8.72 -14.39 9.48
CA GLU A 283 8.94 -15.67 10.15
C GLU A 283 7.65 -16.22 10.77
N ARG A 284 6.81 -15.37 11.38
CA ARG A 284 5.54 -15.79 11.99
C ARG A 284 4.52 -16.26 10.95
N TYR A 285 4.47 -15.65 9.78
CA TYR A 285 3.58 -16.09 8.69
C TYR A 285 4.15 -17.22 7.82
N ASP A 286 5.43 -17.54 7.95
CA ASP A 286 6.04 -18.67 7.23
C ASP A 286 5.53 -20.00 7.82
N PHE A 287 4.45 -20.53 7.24
CA PHE A 287 3.83 -21.79 7.65
C PHE A 287 4.73 -23.02 7.47
N SER A 288 5.87 -22.89 6.78
CA SER A 288 6.88 -23.97 6.71
C SER A 288 7.76 -24.02 7.96
N LYS A 289 7.81 -22.94 8.75
CA LYS A 289 8.64 -22.80 9.95
C LYS A 289 7.84 -22.60 11.24
N THR A 290 6.70 -21.92 11.15
CA THR A 290 5.90 -21.49 12.29
C THR A 290 4.54 -22.20 12.25
N LYS A 291 4.17 -22.86 13.35
CA LYS A 291 2.86 -23.48 13.48
C LYS A 291 1.79 -22.41 13.71
N PRO A 292 0.54 -22.65 13.30
CA PRO A 292 -0.53 -21.68 13.57
C PRO A 292 -0.72 -21.33 15.06
N ALA A 293 -0.46 -22.28 15.97
CA ALA A 293 -0.53 -22.06 17.42
C ALA A 293 0.51 -21.06 17.95
N ASP A 294 1.57 -20.79 17.18
CA ASP A 294 2.64 -19.85 17.52
C ASP A 294 2.41 -18.47 16.87
N VAL A 295 1.28 -18.27 16.17
CA VAL A 295 0.87 -16.97 15.62
C VAL A 295 -0.07 -16.28 16.62
N SER A 296 0.37 -15.16 17.18
CA SER A 296 -0.45 -14.33 18.07
C SER A 296 -0.83 -13.01 17.41
N TYR A 297 -2.11 -12.65 17.46
CA TYR A 297 -2.58 -11.34 17.03
C TYR A 297 -1.85 -10.21 17.73
N LYS A 298 -1.70 -10.30 19.06
CA LYS A 298 -1.03 -9.25 19.85
C LYS A 298 0.43 -9.06 19.46
N GLU A 299 1.15 -10.15 19.19
CA GLU A 299 2.53 -10.08 18.71
C GLU A 299 2.60 -9.44 17.32
N ILE A 300 1.80 -9.94 16.37
CA ILE A 300 1.74 -9.42 15.01
C ILE A 300 1.35 -7.93 14.97
N GLU A 301 0.34 -7.54 15.75
CA GLU A 301 -0.08 -6.15 15.91
C GLU A 301 1.08 -5.29 16.43
N GLY A 302 1.80 -5.77 17.46
CA GLY A 302 2.95 -5.06 18.02
C GLY A 302 4.08 -4.88 17.01
N LEU A 303 4.41 -5.91 16.24
CA LEU A 303 5.46 -5.84 15.21
C LEU A 303 5.10 -4.87 14.09
N PHE A 304 3.85 -4.87 13.62
CA PHE A 304 3.38 -3.86 12.67
C PHE A 304 3.42 -2.45 13.27
N ALA A 305 2.96 -2.28 14.52
CA ALA A 305 2.94 -0.97 15.18
C ALA A 305 4.34 -0.39 15.31
N LYS A 306 5.32 -1.21 15.68
CA LYS A 306 6.73 -0.82 15.76
C LYS A 306 7.28 -0.40 14.40
N ALA A 307 7.14 -1.26 13.38
CA ALA A 307 7.63 -0.94 12.04
C ALA A 307 6.97 0.32 11.46
N LEU A 308 5.67 0.50 11.66
CA LEU A 308 4.91 1.65 11.15
C LEU A 308 5.19 2.95 11.92
N THR A 309 5.44 2.87 13.23
CA THR A 309 5.81 4.05 14.03
C THR A 309 7.16 4.59 13.57
N GLU A 310 8.16 3.72 13.38
CA GLU A 310 9.45 4.16 12.82
C GLU A 310 9.33 4.76 11.42
N LYS A 311 8.42 4.24 10.57
CA LYS A 311 8.10 4.87 9.28
C LYS A 311 7.53 6.27 9.47
N VAL A 312 6.59 6.44 10.39
CA VAL A 312 6.00 7.76 10.69
C VAL A 312 7.09 8.73 11.14
N ASP A 313 7.99 8.31 12.04
CA ASP A 313 9.10 9.13 12.52
C ASP A 313 10.02 9.57 11.37
N GLY A 314 10.43 8.62 10.52
CA GLY A 314 11.29 8.93 9.36
C GLY A 314 10.69 9.96 8.40
N TYR A 315 9.38 9.86 8.11
CA TYR A 315 8.70 10.84 7.25
C TYR A 315 8.50 12.20 7.92
N HIS A 316 8.44 12.27 9.26
CA HIS A 316 8.45 13.55 9.98
C HIS A 316 9.80 14.26 9.79
N ASP A 317 10.91 13.51 9.93
CA ASP A 317 12.26 14.03 9.70
C ASP A 317 12.43 14.51 8.24
N GLU A 318 12.03 13.70 7.26
CA GLU A 318 12.11 14.06 5.84
C GLU A 318 11.26 15.28 5.49
N ALA A 319 10.04 15.39 6.05
CA ALA A 319 9.19 16.56 5.86
C ALA A 319 9.82 17.83 6.47
N GLN A 320 10.40 17.73 7.66
CA GLN A 320 11.07 18.84 8.33
C GLN A 320 12.31 19.30 7.55
N GLU A 321 13.16 18.37 7.09
CA GLU A 321 14.30 18.69 6.23
C GLU A 321 13.87 19.41 4.95
N ALA A 322 12.76 18.99 4.33
CA ALA A 322 12.22 19.64 3.15
C ALA A 322 11.71 21.06 3.45
N ILE A 323 11.09 21.30 4.61
CA ILE A 323 10.71 22.66 5.07
C ILE A 323 11.95 23.55 5.22
N GLU A 324 13.01 23.07 5.86
CA GLU A 324 14.27 23.81 6.03
C GLU A 324 14.91 24.18 4.69
N LYS A 325 14.85 23.26 3.72
CA LYS A 325 15.29 23.46 2.33
C LYS A 325 14.31 24.33 1.51
N LYS A 326 13.17 24.73 2.09
CA LYS A 326 12.07 25.47 1.46
C LYS A 326 11.42 24.74 0.28
N ASP A 327 11.51 23.42 0.27
CA ASP A 327 10.85 22.55 -0.68
C ASP A 327 9.49 22.09 -0.13
N VAL A 328 8.51 23.00 -0.20
CA VAL A 328 7.18 22.78 0.38
C VAL A 328 6.43 21.64 -0.31
N ASP A 329 6.69 21.38 -1.60
CA ASP A 329 5.97 20.32 -2.32
C ASP A 329 6.47 18.93 -1.89
N THR A 330 7.79 18.76 -1.73
CA THR A 330 8.36 17.55 -1.11
C THR A 330 7.87 17.39 0.33
N ALA A 331 7.95 18.44 1.15
CA ALA A 331 7.50 18.38 2.54
C ALA A 331 6.04 17.92 2.67
N ARG A 332 5.16 18.41 1.78
CA ARG A 332 3.75 17.99 1.73
C ARG A 332 3.61 16.52 1.36
N ALA A 333 4.37 16.03 0.38
CA ALA A 333 4.31 14.62 0.00
C ALA A 333 4.71 13.71 1.17
N GLU A 334 5.82 14.01 1.86
CA GLU A 334 6.29 13.23 3.01
C GLU A 334 5.32 13.31 4.20
N ALA A 335 4.79 14.50 4.50
CA ALA A 335 3.81 14.65 5.57
C ALA A 335 2.49 13.91 5.28
N MET A 336 2.07 13.86 4.02
CA MET A 336 0.90 13.06 3.63
C MET A 336 1.18 11.56 3.78
N GLU A 337 2.38 11.10 3.44
CA GLU A 337 2.79 9.71 3.60
C GLU A 337 2.80 9.28 5.08
N ALA A 338 3.41 10.08 5.97
CA ALA A 338 3.32 9.89 7.43
C ALA A 338 1.87 9.83 7.93
N ASN A 339 1.05 10.82 7.56
CA ASN A 339 -0.36 10.86 7.97
C ASN A 339 -1.12 9.61 7.53
N MET A 340 -0.84 9.10 6.34
CA MET A 340 -1.49 7.91 5.83
C MET A 340 -1.10 6.64 6.60
N PHE A 341 0.12 6.55 7.13
CA PHE A 341 0.48 5.47 8.05
C PHE A 341 -0.24 5.57 9.38
N VAL A 342 -0.42 6.79 9.93
CA VAL A 342 -1.28 7.01 11.11
C VAL A 342 -2.72 6.57 10.84
N VAL A 343 -3.28 6.94 9.68
CA VAL A 343 -4.62 6.50 9.25
C VAL A 343 -4.71 4.98 9.09
N ALA A 344 -3.67 4.35 8.53
CA ALA A 344 -3.61 2.91 8.41
C ALA A 344 -3.68 2.23 9.78
N MET A 345 -2.92 2.74 10.75
CA MET A 345 -2.84 2.21 12.12
C MET A 345 -4.09 2.47 12.98
N LYS A 346 -5.12 3.18 12.51
CA LYS A 346 -6.29 3.55 13.33
C LYS A 346 -6.81 2.42 14.25
N PRO A 347 -7.07 1.17 13.78
CA PRO A 347 -7.52 0.10 14.67
C PRO A 347 -6.52 -0.24 15.78
N THR A 348 -5.23 -0.28 15.46
CA THR A 348 -4.15 -0.52 16.42
C THR A 348 -4.01 0.61 17.42
N LEU A 349 -4.10 1.88 16.98
CA LEU A 349 -4.10 3.03 17.88
C LEU A 349 -5.29 2.98 18.85
N GLU A 350 -6.49 2.68 18.36
CA GLU A 350 -7.67 2.56 19.21
C GLU A 350 -7.53 1.43 20.24
N ASN A 351 -6.96 0.29 19.84
CA ASN A 351 -6.74 -0.87 20.70
C ASN A 351 -5.67 -0.59 21.78
N ARG A 352 -4.55 0.04 21.39
CA ARG A 352 -3.36 0.20 22.24
C ARG A 352 -3.39 1.47 23.10
N LEU A 353 -3.92 2.56 22.57
CA LEU A 353 -3.93 3.88 23.22
C LEU A 353 -5.32 4.29 23.73
N GLY A 354 -6.38 3.60 23.27
CA GLY A 354 -7.76 3.99 23.51
C GLY A 354 -8.25 5.03 22.49
N LYS A 355 -9.58 5.06 22.28
CA LYS A 355 -10.22 5.88 21.23
C LYS A 355 -9.93 7.37 21.33
N ASP A 356 -9.93 7.93 22.54
CA ASP A 356 -9.71 9.36 22.73
C ASP A 356 -8.30 9.78 22.32
N LYS A 357 -7.28 9.00 22.71
CA LYS A 357 -5.88 9.29 22.33
C LYS A 357 -5.64 9.01 20.85
N ALA A 358 -6.23 7.95 20.29
CA ALA A 358 -6.16 7.68 18.85
C ALA A 358 -6.80 8.82 18.02
N ALA A 359 -7.94 9.36 18.45
CA ALA A 359 -8.58 10.50 17.80
C ALA A 359 -7.72 11.77 17.90
N GLN A 360 -7.08 12.01 19.04
CA GLN A 360 -6.15 13.13 19.22
C GLN A 360 -4.95 13.03 18.27
N VAL A 361 -4.34 11.84 18.13
CA VAL A 361 -3.24 11.61 17.19
C VAL A 361 -3.66 11.90 15.74
N ALA A 362 -4.86 11.46 15.35
CA ALA A 362 -5.39 11.75 14.01
C ALA A 362 -5.66 13.25 13.80
N GLN A 363 -6.11 13.96 14.83
CA GLN A 363 -6.29 15.40 14.79
C GLN A 363 -4.96 16.14 14.67
N ASP A 364 -3.95 15.73 15.45
CA ASP A 364 -2.60 16.30 15.41
C ASP A 364 -1.95 16.07 14.05
N ALA A 365 -2.11 14.89 13.45
CA ALA A 365 -1.65 14.59 12.08
C ALA A 365 -2.26 15.54 11.04
N ASN A 366 -3.57 15.81 11.13
CA ASN A 366 -4.24 16.76 10.24
C ASN A 366 -3.76 18.22 10.47
N GLU A 367 -3.57 18.63 11.73
CA GLU A 367 -3.02 19.95 12.06
C GLU A 367 -1.60 20.09 11.53
N TRP A 368 -0.76 19.07 11.73
CA TRP A 368 0.61 19.03 11.28
C TRP A 368 0.72 19.20 9.77
N PHE A 369 -0.01 18.42 8.98
CA PHE A 369 -0.03 18.56 7.52
C PHE A 369 -0.45 19.98 7.09
N ALA A 370 -1.45 20.57 7.75
CA ALA A 370 -1.87 21.94 7.44
C ALA A 370 -0.83 23.02 7.78
N LEU A 371 0.09 22.75 8.72
CA LEU A 371 1.26 23.59 9.03
C LEU A 371 2.36 23.39 7.98
N VAL A 372 2.61 22.13 7.58
CA VAL A 372 3.55 21.78 6.51
C VAL A 372 3.16 22.47 5.19
N GLU A 373 1.87 22.48 4.82
CA GLU A 373 1.39 23.17 3.61
C GLU A 373 1.72 24.68 3.59
N LYS A 374 1.88 25.28 4.76
CA LYS A 374 2.22 26.70 4.94
C LYS A 374 3.73 26.92 5.11
N GLY A 375 4.53 25.86 5.23
CA GLY A 375 5.93 25.94 5.65
C GLY A 375 6.09 26.59 7.02
N ASP A 376 5.12 26.38 7.92
CA ASP A 376 5.13 26.97 9.26
C ASP A 376 6.09 26.17 10.17
N VAL A 377 7.02 26.85 10.83
CA VAL A 377 7.99 26.25 11.76
C VAL A 377 7.33 25.54 12.95
N LYS A 378 6.06 25.84 13.25
CA LYS A 378 5.28 25.09 14.25
C LYS A 378 4.97 23.65 13.83
N ALA A 379 5.19 23.29 12.56
CA ALA A 379 5.07 21.93 12.09
C ALA A 379 5.94 20.98 12.91
N GLU A 380 7.18 21.36 13.21
CA GLU A 380 8.12 20.55 14.02
C GLU A 380 7.51 20.15 15.37
N THR A 381 7.10 21.11 16.19
CA THR A 381 6.49 20.84 17.50
C THR A 381 5.19 20.04 17.40
N THR A 382 4.42 20.21 16.33
CA THR A 382 3.18 19.42 16.14
C THR A 382 3.49 17.98 15.73
N GLY A 383 4.53 17.81 14.90
CA GLY A 383 5.10 16.51 14.53
C GLY A 383 5.60 15.75 15.75
N GLU A 384 6.38 16.40 16.62
CA GLU A 384 6.86 15.82 17.88
C GLU A 384 5.72 15.28 18.76
N ARG A 385 4.57 15.97 18.83
CA ARG A 385 3.41 15.47 19.59
C ARG A 385 2.88 14.14 19.03
N ILE A 386 2.96 13.95 17.71
CA ILE A 386 2.51 12.72 17.05
C ILE A 386 3.49 11.60 17.38
N THR A 387 4.78 11.83 17.15
CA THR A 387 5.83 10.81 17.37
C THR A 387 5.91 10.41 18.85
N ASP A 388 5.87 11.37 19.79
CA ASP A 388 5.79 11.12 21.24
C ASP A 388 4.54 10.29 21.62
N ALA A 389 3.41 10.53 20.95
CA ALA A 389 2.18 9.79 21.23
C ALA A 389 2.26 8.33 20.76
N LEU A 390 3.09 8.05 19.74
CA LEU A 390 3.32 6.73 19.16
C LEU A 390 4.48 5.98 19.80
N GLU A 391 5.43 6.65 20.47
CA GLU A 391 6.57 6.03 21.17
C GLU A 391 6.21 4.77 22.00
N PRO A 392 5.09 4.72 22.76
CA PRO A 392 4.71 3.52 23.52
C PRO A 392 4.36 2.27 22.68
N LEU A 393 4.33 2.40 21.36
CA LEU A 393 4.07 1.33 20.42
C LEU A 393 5.35 0.64 19.92
N ASN A 394 6.52 1.26 20.12
CA ASN A 394 7.83 0.75 19.75
C ASN A 394 8.38 -0.33 20.71
#